data_AF-A0AAV2UY80-F1
#
_entry.id   AF-A0AAV2UY80-F1
#
_cell.length_a   1.000
_cell.length_b   1.000
_cell.length_c   1.000
_cell.angle_alpha   90.00
_cell.angle_beta   90.00
_cell.angle_gamma   90.00
#
_symmetry.space_group_name_H-M   'P 1'
#
loop_
_entity.id
_entity.type
_entity.pdbx_description
1 polymer ?
#
loop_
_entity_poly.entity_id
_entity_poly.type
_entity_poly.pdbx_seq_one_letter_code
_entity_poly.pdbx_strand_id
1 'polypeptide(L)'
;MKLELNFLQKQTKEIIAELQKLKGSGVTHLDLSGNEFDKMTGTELARILSALKNSGVTHLDLSLNNFDKKPAADLVVMLSALKGSGITHLDLSGNDFGEKSGAELVEILNAIKGSGVTSLSLAENDLGTKTGSELFDILNTLKNSGVTHLDLYGNKLGQKKGPELSTMLSALKDSGITHLDLSWNSFGKMANTDLFVMLKALNHTGITHLNLSHNFLGTKSGKELAELFRQIEGKLTITITKNNLEKCGCSAKEFARLLFDTSHHYVFGSSEYDKAVSEEFHRLKKQHLVALLFTGKKLAEKKESFFYYEGGRRDVMSLISAKMPSIEIM
;
A
#
# COMPACT_ATOMS: atom_id res chain seq x y z
N MET A 1 -9.29 15.04 -13.13
CA MET A 1 -8.48 16.29 -13.09
C MET A 1 -7.99 16.49 -11.66
N LYS A 2 -6.70 16.82 -11.47
CA LYS A 2 -6.11 17.17 -10.17
C LYS A 2 -6.13 18.70 -10.01
N LEU A 3 -6.50 19.18 -8.84
CA LEU A 3 -6.46 20.59 -8.46
C LEU A 3 -5.81 20.71 -7.07
N GLU A 4 -4.88 21.64 -6.94
CA GLU A 4 -4.23 21.99 -5.68
C GLU A 4 -4.67 23.38 -5.26
N LEU A 5 -5.07 23.54 -4.00
CA LEU A 5 -5.54 24.80 -3.46
C LEU A 5 -4.78 25.17 -2.19
N ASN A 6 -4.22 26.37 -2.22
CA ASN A 6 -3.60 27.00 -1.06
C ASN A 6 -4.58 28.00 -0.43
N PHE A 7 -4.89 27.74 0.84
CA PHE A 7 -5.83 28.45 1.69
C PHE A 7 -5.17 29.00 2.95
N LEU A 8 -3.83 29.09 2.97
CA LEU A 8 -3.11 29.77 4.03
C LEU A 8 -3.71 31.18 4.22
N GLN A 9 -4.01 31.51 5.48
CA GLN A 9 -4.58 32.79 5.90
C GLN A 9 -6.00 33.11 5.38
N LYS A 10 -6.67 32.18 4.67
CA LYS A 10 -8.06 32.38 4.24
C LYS A 10 -9.06 32.10 5.36
N GLN A 11 -10.17 32.84 5.35
CA GLN A 11 -11.27 32.59 6.26
C GLN A 11 -12.12 31.41 5.79
N THR A 12 -12.73 30.68 6.72
CA THR A 12 -13.63 29.54 6.47
C THR A 12 -14.67 29.81 5.37
N LYS A 13 -15.26 31.01 5.33
CA LYS A 13 -16.26 31.40 4.32
C LYS A 13 -15.68 31.46 2.89
N GLU A 14 -14.43 31.88 2.75
CA GLU A 14 -13.75 32.02 1.45
C GLU A 14 -13.39 30.65 0.92
N ILE A 15 -12.86 29.79 1.79
CA ILE A 15 -12.55 28.39 1.47
C ILE A 15 -13.80 27.67 0.97
N ILE A 16 -14.90 27.76 1.70
CA ILE A 16 -16.17 27.15 1.31
C ILE A 16 -16.64 27.68 -0.05
N ALA A 17 -16.55 28.99 -0.29
CA ALA A 17 -16.95 29.57 -1.57
C ALA A 17 -16.12 29.05 -2.74
N GLU A 18 -14.81 28.83 -2.57
CA GLU A 18 -13.95 28.22 -3.59
C GLU A 18 -14.30 26.74 -3.81
N LEU A 19 -14.48 25.95 -2.75
CA LEU A 19 -14.82 24.54 -2.86
C LEU A 19 -16.19 24.31 -3.53
N GLN A 20 -17.15 25.21 -3.32
CA GLN A 20 -18.46 25.13 -3.98
C GLN A 20 -18.39 25.30 -5.50
N LYS A 21 -17.38 25.99 -6.03
CA LYS A 21 -17.16 26.12 -7.48
C LYS A 21 -16.74 24.80 -8.13
N LEU A 22 -16.34 23.80 -7.34
CA LEU A 22 -15.94 22.49 -7.86
C LEU A 22 -17.12 21.70 -8.43
N LYS A 23 -18.37 22.01 -8.04
CA LYS A 23 -19.55 21.34 -8.56
C LYS A 23 -19.64 21.48 -10.09
N GLY A 24 -19.57 20.35 -10.79
CA GLY A 24 -19.59 20.32 -12.26
C GLY A 24 -18.29 20.72 -12.95
N SER A 25 -17.21 20.96 -12.18
CA SER A 25 -15.90 21.33 -12.72
C SER A 25 -15.15 20.16 -13.36
N GLY A 26 -15.48 18.92 -13.00
CA GLY A 26 -14.72 17.72 -13.40
C GLY A 26 -13.46 17.46 -12.56
N VAL A 27 -13.20 18.25 -11.51
CA VAL A 27 -12.15 17.94 -10.52
C VAL A 27 -12.51 16.66 -9.78
N THR A 28 -11.58 15.71 -9.77
CA THR A 28 -11.74 14.42 -9.07
C THR A 28 -10.70 14.21 -7.98
N HIS A 29 -9.55 14.88 -8.08
CA HIS A 29 -8.49 14.87 -7.08
C HIS A 29 -8.29 16.28 -6.57
N LEU A 30 -8.51 16.48 -5.28
CA LEU A 30 -8.36 17.76 -4.61
C LEU A 30 -7.22 17.65 -3.59
N ASP A 31 -6.24 18.52 -3.77
CA ASP A 31 -5.08 18.61 -2.91
C ASP A 31 -5.23 19.83 -1.98
N LEU A 32 -5.46 19.54 -0.70
CA LEU A 32 -5.55 20.52 0.40
C LEU A 32 -4.40 20.30 1.40
N SER A 33 -3.28 19.72 0.97
CA SER A 33 -2.12 19.55 1.81
C SER A 33 -1.52 20.89 2.25
N GLY A 34 -0.84 20.93 3.40
CA GLY A 34 -0.05 22.11 3.79
C GLY A 34 -0.84 23.39 4.10
N ASN A 35 -2.10 23.28 4.51
CA ASN A 35 -3.00 24.43 4.71
C ASN A 35 -3.15 24.90 6.16
N GLU A 36 -2.34 24.37 7.10
CA GLU A 36 -2.38 24.69 8.53
C GLU A 36 -3.79 24.55 9.13
N PHE A 37 -4.52 23.52 8.70
CA PHE A 37 -5.88 23.27 9.20
C PHE A 37 -5.94 22.95 10.69
N ASP A 38 -4.80 22.69 11.36
CA ASP A 38 -4.70 22.65 12.82
C ASP A 38 -5.21 23.92 13.51
N LYS A 39 -5.08 25.08 12.85
CA LYS A 39 -5.47 26.40 13.38
C LYS A 39 -6.98 26.71 13.29
N MET A 40 -7.75 25.93 12.54
CA MET A 40 -9.20 26.09 12.42
C MET A 40 -9.94 25.23 13.44
N THR A 41 -11.14 25.59 13.87
CA THR A 41 -11.93 24.74 14.78
C THR A 41 -12.44 23.48 14.07
N GLY A 42 -12.74 22.41 14.82
CA GLY A 42 -13.33 21.19 14.24
C GLY A 42 -14.63 21.45 13.46
N THR A 43 -15.46 22.39 13.93
CA THR A 43 -16.71 22.77 13.24
C THR A 43 -16.48 23.53 11.94
N GLU A 44 -15.45 24.37 11.85
CA GLU A 44 -15.07 25.04 10.62
C GLU A 44 -14.57 24.04 9.58
N LEU A 45 -13.69 23.12 9.97
CA LEU A 45 -13.19 22.07 9.09
C LEU A 45 -14.31 21.14 8.62
N ALA A 46 -15.24 20.77 9.50
CA ALA A 46 -16.41 19.98 9.11
C ALA A 46 -17.27 20.71 8.08
N ARG A 47 -17.44 22.04 8.18
CA ARG A 47 -18.14 22.85 7.18
C ARG A 47 -17.38 22.91 5.86
N ILE A 48 -16.05 23.03 5.91
CA ILE A 48 -15.16 22.99 4.72
C ILE A 48 -15.32 21.65 4.00
N LEU A 49 -15.16 20.51 4.70
CA LEU A 49 -15.30 19.19 4.09
C LEU A 49 -16.74 18.91 3.62
N SER A 50 -17.75 19.42 4.32
CA SER A 50 -19.15 19.32 3.87
C SER A 50 -19.41 20.03 2.55
N ALA A 51 -18.64 21.08 2.23
CA ALA A 51 -18.76 21.79 0.95
C ALA A 51 -18.34 20.93 -0.26
N LEU A 52 -17.62 19.82 -0.02
CA LEU A 52 -17.23 18.86 -1.06
C LEU A 52 -18.37 17.92 -1.48
N LYS A 53 -19.49 17.89 -0.74
CA LYS A 53 -20.64 17.04 -1.10
C LYS A 53 -21.16 17.41 -2.49
N ASN A 54 -21.33 16.40 -3.35
CA ASN A 54 -21.74 16.56 -4.75
C ASN A 54 -20.77 17.37 -5.62
N SER A 55 -19.51 17.57 -5.19
CA SER A 55 -18.49 18.26 -6.00
C SER A 55 -17.97 17.40 -7.17
N GLY A 56 -18.00 16.08 -7.02
CA GLY A 56 -17.33 15.13 -7.93
C GLY A 56 -15.92 14.73 -7.48
N VAL A 57 -15.40 15.33 -6.40
CA VAL A 57 -14.13 14.95 -5.78
C VAL A 57 -14.24 13.55 -5.18
N THR A 58 -13.27 12.70 -5.51
CA THR A 58 -13.17 11.32 -5.02
C THR A 58 -11.87 11.05 -4.28
N HIS A 59 -10.82 11.84 -4.55
CA HIS A 59 -9.54 11.79 -3.87
C HIS A 59 -9.32 13.12 -3.16
N LEU A 60 -9.11 13.05 -1.85
CA LEU A 60 -8.86 14.20 -0.99
C LEU A 60 -7.52 14.03 -0.28
N ASP A 61 -6.63 14.98 -0.51
CA ASP A 61 -5.37 15.08 0.21
C ASP A 61 -5.49 16.09 1.35
N LEU A 62 -5.29 15.64 2.59
CA LEU A 62 -5.21 16.45 3.80
C LEU A 62 -3.85 16.28 4.49
N SER A 63 -2.82 15.85 3.76
CA SER A 63 -1.48 15.67 4.31
C SER A 63 -0.86 16.99 4.80
N LEU A 64 0.13 16.93 5.68
CA LEU A 64 0.92 18.11 6.11
C LEU A 64 0.08 19.24 6.72
N ASN A 65 -0.97 18.92 7.49
CA ASN A 65 -1.86 19.89 8.13
C ASN A 65 -1.69 19.98 9.65
N ASN A 66 -0.61 19.41 10.21
CA ASN A 66 -0.28 19.37 11.64
C ASN A 66 -1.43 18.88 12.54
N PHE A 67 -2.15 17.84 12.12
CA PHE A 67 -3.30 17.36 12.87
C PHE A 67 -2.94 16.73 14.23
N ASP A 68 -1.66 16.48 14.53
CA ASP A 68 -1.15 16.20 15.87
C ASP A 68 -1.49 17.30 16.88
N LYS A 69 -1.42 18.58 16.49
CA LYS A 69 -1.69 19.74 17.37
C LYS A 69 -3.17 19.96 17.63
N LYS A 70 -4.04 19.29 16.87
CA LYS A 70 -5.49 19.45 16.95
C LYS A 70 -6.12 18.49 17.95
N PRO A 71 -7.06 18.91 18.83
CA PRO A 71 -7.77 17.98 19.70
C PRO A 71 -8.45 16.84 18.94
N ALA A 72 -8.41 15.62 19.48
CA ALA A 72 -8.98 14.44 18.81
C ALA A 72 -10.47 14.61 18.48
N ALA A 73 -11.26 15.18 19.41
CA ALA A 73 -12.68 15.46 19.22
C ALA A 73 -12.95 16.35 17.99
N ASP A 74 -12.09 17.33 17.74
CA ASP A 74 -12.23 18.22 16.59
C ASP A 74 -11.95 17.50 15.26
N LEU A 75 -10.97 16.60 15.24
CA LEU A 75 -10.68 15.76 14.07
C LEU A 75 -11.79 14.73 13.83
N VAL A 76 -12.39 14.19 14.89
CA VAL A 76 -13.56 13.30 14.79
C VAL A 76 -14.72 14.04 14.12
N VAL A 77 -15.00 15.28 14.54
CA VAL A 77 -16.03 16.13 13.93
C VAL A 77 -15.72 16.41 12.46
N MET A 78 -14.46 16.76 12.15
CA MET A 78 -14.00 16.98 10.78
C MET A 78 -14.19 15.74 9.89
N LEU A 79 -13.61 14.59 10.26
CA LEU A 79 -13.64 13.38 9.43
C LEU A 79 -15.04 12.78 9.30
N SER A 80 -15.90 12.96 10.32
CA SER A 80 -17.31 12.56 10.23
C SER A 80 -18.06 13.28 9.12
N ALA A 81 -17.63 14.49 8.72
CA ALA A 81 -18.24 15.25 7.64
C ALA A 81 -18.02 14.63 6.25
N LEU A 82 -17.08 13.68 6.12
CA LEU A 82 -16.84 12.93 4.88
C LEU A 82 -18.01 12.00 4.50
N LYS A 83 -18.93 11.69 5.43
CA LYS A 83 -20.11 10.86 5.16
C LYS A 83 -20.98 11.49 4.06
N GLY A 84 -21.18 10.72 2.99
CA GLY A 84 -21.94 11.15 1.81
C GLY A 84 -21.22 12.18 0.93
N SER A 85 -19.91 12.37 1.10
CA SER A 85 -19.12 13.28 0.24
C SER A 85 -18.82 12.70 -1.14
N GLY A 86 -18.73 11.38 -1.27
CA GLY A 86 -18.22 10.69 -2.46
C GLY A 86 -16.71 10.45 -2.45
N ILE A 87 -16.01 10.86 -1.39
CA ILE A 87 -14.57 10.63 -1.22
C ILE A 87 -14.32 9.15 -0.93
N THR A 88 -13.43 8.56 -1.73
CA THR A 88 -13.02 7.15 -1.67
C THR A 88 -11.54 6.99 -1.34
N HIS A 89 -10.72 8.02 -1.63
CA HIS A 89 -9.30 8.05 -1.33
C HIS A 89 -9.02 9.23 -0.41
N LEU A 90 -8.47 8.94 0.77
CA LEU A 90 -8.14 9.93 1.79
C LEU A 90 -6.66 9.81 2.13
N ASP A 91 -5.94 10.91 1.94
CA ASP A 91 -4.55 11.03 2.37
C ASP A 91 -4.47 11.86 3.66
N LEU A 92 -3.92 11.26 4.73
CA LEU A 92 -3.66 11.92 5.99
C LEU A 92 -2.16 11.91 6.34
N SER A 93 -1.29 11.79 5.34
CA SER A 93 0.15 11.65 5.53
C SER A 93 0.80 12.86 6.19
N GLY A 94 1.94 12.69 6.86
CA GLY A 94 2.72 13.82 7.38
C GLY A 94 1.94 14.72 8.35
N ASN A 95 1.07 14.13 9.18
CA ASN A 95 0.28 14.84 10.19
C ASN A 95 0.73 14.51 11.63
N ASP A 96 1.90 13.89 11.77
CA ASP A 96 2.54 13.55 13.04
C ASP A 96 1.63 12.79 14.02
N PHE A 97 0.75 11.90 13.52
CA PHE A 97 -0.16 11.12 14.39
C PHE A 97 0.56 10.21 15.40
N GLY A 98 1.87 9.99 15.24
CA GLY A 98 2.77 9.41 16.22
C GLY A 98 2.82 10.18 17.56
N GLU A 99 2.38 11.44 17.61
CA GLU A 99 2.28 12.25 18.83
C GLU A 99 0.91 12.13 19.54
N LYS A 100 -0.16 11.69 18.84
CA LYS A 100 -1.48 11.42 19.44
C LYS A 100 -1.46 10.15 20.26
N SER A 101 -2.13 10.06 21.42
CA SER A 101 -2.24 8.77 22.11
C SER A 101 -2.91 7.70 21.22
N GLY A 102 -2.62 6.41 21.46
CA GLY A 102 -3.27 5.34 20.71
C GLY A 102 -4.80 5.40 20.76
N ALA A 103 -5.36 5.73 21.93
CA ALA A 103 -6.81 5.90 22.12
C ALA A 103 -7.39 7.05 21.28
N GLU A 104 -6.73 8.21 21.25
CA GLU A 104 -7.16 9.34 20.42
C GLU A 104 -7.14 8.99 18.94
N LEU A 105 -6.09 8.31 18.47
CA LEU A 105 -6.00 7.93 17.05
C LEU A 105 -7.06 6.89 16.67
N VAL A 106 -7.41 5.98 17.58
CA VAL A 106 -8.56 5.07 17.40
C VAL A 106 -9.86 5.84 17.22
N GLU A 107 -10.13 6.85 18.05
CA GLU A 107 -11.33 7.70 17.93
C GLU A 107 -11.35 8.45 16.60
N ILE A 108 -10.23 9.07 16.22
CA ILE A 108 -10.06 9.82 14.98
C ILE A 108 -10.36 8.93 13.77
N LEU A 109 -9.72 7.76 13.68
CA LEU A 109 -9.89 6.86 12.53
C LEU A 109 -11.27 6.19 12.52
N ASN A 110 -11.90 5.95 13.69
CA ASN A 110 -13.26 5.43 13.74
C ASN A 110 -14.28 6.37 13.05
N ALA A 111 -14.01 7.68 13.00
CA ALA A 111 -14.87 8.66 12.35
C ALA A 111 -15.02 8.44 10.83
N ILE A 112 -14.07 7.76 10.18
CA ILE A 112 -14.14 7.47 8.73
C ILE A 112 -15.10 6.32 8.40
N LYS A 113 -15.59 5.56 9.38
CA LYS A 113 -16.53 4.45 9.12
C LYS A 113 -17.82 4.97 8.48
N GLY A 114 -18.22 4.33 7.39
CA GLY A 114 -19.40 4.71 6.62
C GLY A 114 -19.21 5.98 5.78
N SER A 115 -17.98 6.50 5.65
CA SER A 115 -17.69 7.63 4.76
C SER A 115 -17.69 7.26 3.28
N GLY A 116 -17.37 6.00 2.96
CA GLY A 116 -17.10 5.52 1.61
C GLY A 116 -15.61 5.44 1.26
N VAL A 117 -14.71 5.82 2.19
CA VAL A 117 -13.26 5.69 2.00
C VAL A 117 -12.86 4.22 1.87
N THR A 118 -12.20 3.90 0.76
CA THR A 118 -11.66 2.57 0.42
C THR A 118 -10.13 2.55 0.38
N SER A 119 -9.50 3.71 0.23
CA SER A 119 -8.04 3.88 0.28
C SER A 119 -7.68 4.93 1.32
N LEU A 120 -6.84 4.55 2.28
CA LEU A 120 -6.39 5.41 3.36
C LEU A 120 -4.87 5.43 3.39
N SER A 121 -4.28 6.62 3.33
CA SER A 121 -2.86 6.80 3.65
C SER A 121 -2.67 7.40 5.04
N LEU A 122 -1.82 6.74 5.82
CA LEU A 122 -1.27 7.19 7.10
C LEU A 122 0.26 7.28 6.98
N ALA A 123 0.77 7.56 5.78
CA ALA A 123 2.20 7.60 5.55
C ALA A 123 2.87 8.72 6.36
N GLU A 124 4.16 8.56 6.67
CA GLU A 124 4.99 9.59 7.33
C GLU A 124 4.34 10.18 8.60
N ASN A 125 3.67 9.37 9.40
CA ASN A 125 3.02 9.80 10.64
C ASN A 125 3.77 9.31 11.88
N ASP A 126 5.01 8.82 11.74
CA ASP A 126 5.83 8.33 12.85
C ASP A 126 5.16 7.26 13.73
N LEU A 127 4.28 6.43 13.15
CA LEU A 127 3.54 5.40 13.90
C LEU A 127 4.45 4.36 14.57
N GLY A 128 5.74 4.27 14.19
CA GLY A 128 6.74 3.46 14.87
C GLY A 128 6.98 3.83 16.34
N THR A 129 6.60 5.04 16.78
CA THR A 129 6.66 5.47 18.19
C THR A 129 5.60 4.77 19.06
N LYS A 130 4.54 4.21 18.46
CA LYS A 130 3.47 3.50 19.15
C LYS A 130 3.91 2.12 19.59
N THR A 131 3.37 1.64 20.71
CA THR A 131 3.55 0.24 21.15
C THR A 131 2.85 -0.73 20.18
N GLY A 132 3.25 -2.00 20.19
CA GLY A 132 2.56 -3.03 19.39
C GLY A 132 1.06 -3.15 19.71
N SER A 133 0.65 -2.93 20.97
CA SER A 133 -0.76 -2.95 21.38
C SER A 133 -1.53 -1.74 20.85
N GLU A 134 -0.96 -0.54 20.94
CA GLU A 134 -1.61 0.65 20.38
C GLU A 134 -1.77 0.52 18.87
N LEU A 135 -0.74 0.05 18.16
CA LEU A 135 -0.83 -0.21 16.71
C LEU A 135 -1.91 -1.23 16.38
N PHE A 136 -2.07 -2.27 17.20
CA PHE A 136 -3.16 -3.22 17.04
C PHE A 136 -4.52 -2.52 17.16
N ASP A 137 -4.75 -1.74 18.22
CA ASP A 137 -6.03 -1.06 18.43
C ASP A 137 -6.33 -0.06 17.29
N ILE A 138 -5.31 0.72 16.88
CA ILE A 138 -5.37 1.67 15.77
C ILE A 138 -5.78 0.96 14.48
N LEU A 139 -5.12 -0.12 14.09
CA LEU A 139 -5.44 -0.82 12.83
C LEU A 139 -6.74 -1.63 12.93
N ASN A 140 -7.06 -2.18 14.10
CA ASN A 140 -8.29 -2.93 14.32
C ASN A 140 -9.55 -2.04 14.15
N THR A 141 -9.43 -0.72 14.37
CA THR A 141 -10.51 0.23 14.08
C THR A 141 -10.92 0.24 12.60
N LEU A 142 -10.02 -0.14 11.69
CA LEU A 142 -10.30 -0.15 10.25
C LEU A 142 -11.20 -1.33 9.82
N LYS A 143 -11.47 -2.30 10.71
CA LYS A 143 -12.46 -3.36 10.44
C LYS A 143 -13.84 -2.74 10.16
N ASN A 144 -14.50 -3.25 9.12
CA ASN A 144 -15.80 -2.78 8.65
C ASN A 144 -15.84 -1.28 8.25
N SER A 145 -14.67 -0.65 8.03
CA SER A 145 -14.62 0.75 7.56
C SER A 145 -14.92 0.91 6.07
N GLY A 146 -14.65 -0.14 5.28
CA GLY A 146 -14.64 -0.09 3.81
C GLY A 146 -13.23 0.02 3.23
N VAL A 147 -12.21 0.29 4.05
CA VAL A 147 -10.81 0.39 3.60
C VAL A 147 -10.31 -0.96 3.10
N THR A 148 -9.79 -0.96 1.87
CA THR A 148 -9.18 -2.10 1.19
C THR A 148 -7.69 -1.87 0.86
N HIS A 149 -7.28 -0.61 0.79
CA HIS A 149 -5.91 -0.16 0.56
C HIS A 149 -5.45 0.67 1.75
N LEU A 150 -4.40 0.20 2.42
CA LEU A 150 -3.80 0.89 3.55
C LEU A 150 -2.34 1.20 3.24
N ASP A 151 -1.99 2.48 3.34
CA ASP A 151 -0.62 2.95 3.16
C ASP A 151 -0.01 3.37 4.50
N LEU A 152 1.08 2.67 4.89
CA LEU A 152 1.90 2.94 6.07
C LEU A 152 3.34 3.27 5.68
N TYR A 153 3.56 3.81 4.48
CA TYR A 153 4.86 4.28 4.01
C TYR A 153 5.53 5.16 5.06
N GLY A 154 6.84 4.96 5.31
CA GLY A 154 7.60 5.95 6.06
C GLY A 154 7.30 6.10 7.53
N ASN A 155 6.77 5.08 8.19
CA ASN A 155 6.37 5.15 9.59
C ASN A 155 7.43 4.66 10.59
N LYS A 156 8.69 4.46 10.15
CA LYS A 156 9.80 3.98 10.99
C LYS A 156 9.51 2.62 11.68
N LEU A 157 8.63 1.79 11.11
CA LEU A 157 8.19 0.52 11.73
C LEU A 157 9.32 -0.50 11.91
N GLY A 158 10.40 -0.42 11.14
CA GLY A 158 11.59 -1.28 11.29
C GLY A 158 12.40 -1.03 12.55
N GLN A 159 12.06 -0.05 13.39
CA GLN A 159 12.62 0.11 14.74
C GLN A 159 11.98 -0.83 15.77
N LYS A 160 10.79 -1.38 15.45
CA LYS A 160 10.03 -2.28 16.35
C LYS A 160 10.60 -3.70 16.33
N LYS A 161 10.25 -4.49 17.36
CA LYS A 161 10.58 -5.93 17.39
C LYS A 161 9.55 -6.76 16.63
N GLY A 162 9.96 -7.96 16.21
CA GLY A 162 9.11 -8.88 15.45
C GLY A 162 7.76 -9.15 16.11
N PRO A 163 7.71 -9.48 17.42
CA PRO A 163 6.45 -9.68 18.12
C PRO A 163 5.51 -8.47 18.11
N GLU A 164 6.04 -7.24 18.20
CA GLU A 164 5.21 -6.03 18.15
C GLU A 164 4.60 -5.82 16.77
N LEU A 165 5.36 -6.06 15.70
CA LEU A 165 4.85 -5.99 14.33
C LEU A 165 3.88 -7.13 14.01
N SER A 166 4.12 -8.34 14.54
CA SER A 166 3.17 -9.44 14.45
C SER A 166 1.86 -9.10 15.14
N THR A 167 1.91 -8.47 16.32
CA THR A 167 0.71 -7.98 17.02
C THR A 167 -0.02 -6.96 16.16
N MET A 168 0.67 -5.93 15.64
CA MET A 168 0.10 -4.95 14.71
C MET A 168 -0.59 -5.61 13.50
N LEU A 169 0.09 -6.51 12.79
CA LEU A 169 -0.44 -7.15 11.58
C LEU A 169 -1.64 -8.08 11.87
N SER A 170 -1.69 -8.67 13.06
CA SER A 170 -2.83 -9.49 13.48
C SER A 170 -4.15 -8.71 13.57
N ALA A 171 -4.08 -7.38 13.74
CA ALA A 171 -5.26 -6.50 13.68
C ALA A 171 -5.94 -6.51 12.30
N LEU A 172 -5.20 -6.86 11.24
CA LEU A 172 -5.71 -6.92 9.87
C LEU A 172 -6.43 -8.24 9.56
N LYS A 173 -6.40 -9.22 10.47
CA LYS A 173 -7.21 -10.43 10.36
C LYS A 173 -8.69 -10.07 10.28
N ASP A 174 -9.40 -10.67 9.32
CA ASP A 174 -10.82 -10.42 9.04
C ASP A 174 -11.15 -8.94 8.69
N SER A 175 -10.13 -8.15 8.34
CA SER A 175 -10.34 -6.82 7.73
C SER A 175 -10.62 -6.94 6.23
N GLY A 176 -11.12 -5.86 5.62
CA GLY A 176 -11.27 -5.75 4.17
C GLY A 176 -9.96 -5.40 3.44
N ILE A 177 -8.85 -5.22 4.16
CA ILE A 177 -7.59 -4.72 3.60
C ILE A 177 -6.93 -5.86 2.81
N THR A 178 -6.64 -5.57 1.54
CA THR A 178 -6.02 -6.49 0.58
C THR A 178 -4.71 -5.94 0.01
N HIS A 179 -4.53 -4.62 0.08
CA HIS A 179 -3.33 -3.91 -0.37
C HIS A 179 -2.72 -3.20 0.83
N LEU A 180 -1.48 -3.53 1.15
CA LEU A 180 -0.74 -2.96 2.26
C LEU A 180 0.59 -2.40 1.78
N ASP A 181 0.79 -1.11 1.98
CA ASP A 181 2.08 -0.47 1.75
C ASP A 181 2.87 -0.35 3.05
N LEU A 182 4.02 -1.00 3.11
CA LEU A 182 4.99 -0.89 4.20
C LEU A 182 6.35 -0.38 3.69
N SER A 183 6.37 0.32 2.55
CA SER A 183 7.61 0.82 1.98
C SER A 183 8.24 1.92 2.85
N TRP A 184 9.55 2.11 2.71
CA TRP A 184 10.33 3.10 3.48
C TRP A 184 10.22 2.98 5.01
N ASN A 185 10.15 1.74 5.54
CA ASN A 185 10.10 1.47 6.98
C ASN A 185 11.42 0.91 7.55
N SER A 186 12.49 0.85 6.77
CA SER A 186 13.83 0.35 7.17
C SER A 186 13.90 -1.11 7.62
N PHE A 187 13.04 -2.00 7.13
CA PHE A 187 13.02 -3.42 7.56
C PHE A 187 14.32 -4.20 7.33
N GLY A 188 15.14 -3.81 6.34
CA GLY A 188 16.46 -4.41 6.10
C GLY A 188 17.44 -4.25 7.26
N LYS A 189 17.20 -3.29 8.18
CA LYS A 189 18.01 -3.08 9.38
C LYS A 189 17.61 -3.99 10.57
N MET A 190 16.46 -4.65 10.49
CA MET A 190 15.97 -5.55 11.56
C MET A 190 16.80 -6.83 11.65
N ALA A 191 16.73 -7.54 12.78
CA ALA A 191 17.21 -8.92 12.84
C ALA A 191 16.34 -9.83 11.96
N ASN A 192 16.94 -10.86 11.34
CA ASN A 192 16.18 -11.78 10.48
C ASN A 192 15.08 -12.51 11.27
N THR A 193 15.31 -12.82 12.55
CA THR A 193 14.31 -13.41 13.43
C THR A 193 13.09 -12.51 13.62
N ASP A 194 13.29 -11.19 13.73
CA ASP A 194 12.19 -10.24 13.87
C ASP A 194 11.40 -10.11 12.56
N LEU A 195 12.11 -10.00 11.42
CA LEU A 195 11.49 -9.91 10.10
C LEU A 195 10.74 -11.19 9.73
N PHE A 196 11.26 -12.36 10.13
CA PHE A 196 10.58 -13.65 9.99
C PHE A 196 9.24 -13.66 10.71
N VAL A 197 9.22 -13.23 11.98
CA VAL A 197 8.00 -13.18 12.80
C VAL A 197 6.98 -12.23 12.18
N MET A 198 7.42 -11.06 11.70
CA MET A 198 6.56 -10.09 11.00
C MET A 198 5.95 -10.68 9.73
N LEU A 199 6.75 -11.23 8.81
CA LEU A 199 6.24 -11.72 7.53
C LEU A 199 5.31 -12.92 7.70
N LYS A 200 5.60 -13.82 8.65
CA LYS A 200 4.73 -14.95 8.97
C LYS A 200 3.34 -14.52 9.45
N ALA A 201 3.22 -13.37 10.12
CA ALA A 201 1.94 -12.85 10.59
C ALA A 201 0.98 -12.51 9.43
N LEU A 202 1.48 -12.30 8.21
CA LEU A 202 0.66 -12.03 7.02
C LEU A 202 -0.21 -13.22 6.64
N ASN A 203 0.15 -14.46 7.01
CA ASN A 203 -0.59 -15.69 6.69
C ASN A 203 -2.01 -15.71 7.29
N HIS A 204 -2.29 -14.83 8.24
CA HIS A 204 -3.58 -14.71 8.92
C HIS A 204 -4.39 -13.49 8.46
N THR A 205 -3.98 -12.85 7.37
CA THR A 205 -4.59 -11.63 6.84
C THR A 205 -5.19 -11.84 5.45
N GLY A 206 -6.01 -10.88 4.99
CA GLY A 206 -6.54 -10.84 3.62
C GLY A 206 -5.58 -10.23 2.59
N ILE A 207 -4.31 -9.97 2.94
CA ILE A 207 -3.36 -9.26 2.07
C ILE A 207 -3.02 -10.08 0.83
N THR A 208 -3.17 -9.47 -0.33
CA THR A 208 -2.80 -10.02 -1.65
C THR A 208 -1.71 -9.21 -2.33
N HIS A 209 -1.59 -7.93 -1.97
CA HIS A 209 -0.57 -7.01 -2.49
C HIS A 209 0.19 -6.37 -1.32
N LEU A 210 1.50 -6.58 -1.31
CA LEU A 210 2.40 -6.07 -0.27
C LEU A 210 3.50 -5.23 -0.91
N ASN A 211 3.62 -3.98 -0.52
CA ASN A 211 4.76 -3.14 -0.92
C ASN A 211 5.82 -3.09 0.17
N LEU A 212 7.01 -3.59 -0.13
CA LEU A 212 8.21 -3.55 0.72
C LEU A 212 9.32 -2.71 0.08
N SER A 213 8.99 -1.82 -0.85
CA SER A 213 9.99 -0.95 -1.49
C SER A 213 10.75 -0.10 -0.47
N HIS A 214 11.95 0.39 -0.83
CA HIS A 214 12.71 1.35 0.01
C HIS A 214 12.99 0.89 1.45
N ASN A 215 13.09 -0.42 1.70
CA ASN A 215 13.32 -0.96 3.04
C ASN A 215 14.78 -1.37 3.29
N PHE A 216 15.69 -1.08 2.35
CA PHE A 216 17.09 -1.53 2.40
C PHE A 216 17.24 -3.06 2.47
N LEU A 217 16.31 -3.83 1.87
CA LEU A 217 16.35 -5.30 1.95
C LEU A 217 17.64 -5.92 1.40
N GLY A 218 18.37 -5.23 0.53
CA GLY A 218 19.67 -5.66 0.03
C GLY A 218 20.79 -5.75 1.08
N THR A 219 20.55 -5.31 2.32
CA THR A 219 21.46 -5.61 3.46
C THR A 219 21.38 -7.08 3.89
N LYS A 220 20.34 -7.81 3.46
CA LYS A 220 20.19 -9.25 3.66
C LYS A 220 20.73 -9.98 2.44
N SER A 221 21.28 -11.17 2.64
CA SER A 221 21.69 -12.01 1.53
C SER A 221 20.49 -12.48 0.72
N GLY A 222 20.69 -12.75 -0.58
CA GLY A 222 19.61 -13.25 -1.44
C GLY A 222 18.95 -14.53 -0.92
N LYS A 223 19.73 -15.41 -0.27
CA LYS A 223 19.23 -16.65 0.37
C LYS A 223 18.36 -16.36 1.59
N GLU A 224 18.79 -15.44 2.46
CA GLU A 224 17.99 -15.03 3.61
C GLU A 224 16.67 -14.39 3.19
N LEU A 225 16.68 -13.51 2.18
CA LEU A 225 15.44 -12.91 1.66
C LEU A 225 14.48 -13.95 1.10
N ALA A 226 14.98 -14.91 0.31
CA ALA A 226 14.14 -15.96 -0.24
C ALA A 226 13.55 -16.86 0.86
N GLU A 227 14.32 -17.18 1.90
CA GLU A 227 13.81 -17.93 3.06
C GLU A 227 12.76 -17.14 3.83
N LEU A 228 12.97 -15.83 4.03
CA LEU A 228 11.99 -14.94 4.67
C LEU A 228 10.67 -14.90 3.89
N PHE A 229 10.72 -14.77 2.57
CA PHE A 229 9.51 -14.75 1.74
C PHE A 229 8.82 -16.12 1.66
N ARG A 230 9.57 -17.23 1.69
CA ARG A 230 9.00 -18.59 1.67
C ARG A 230 8.03 -18.87 2.83
N GLN A 231 8.15 -18.14 3.94
CA GLN A 231 7.27 -18.29 5.10
C GLN A 231 5.88 -17.69 4.88
N ILE A 232 5.71 -16.85 3.86
CA ILE A 232 4.42 -16.28 3.51
C ILE A 232 3.65 -17.36 2.73
N GLU A 233 2.54 -17.82 3.31
CA GLU A 233 1.67 -18.81 2.70
C GLU A 233 0.81 -18.16 1.61
N GLY A 234 0.56 -18.90 0.53
CA GLY A 234 -0.23 -18.41 -0.60
C GLY A 234 0.57 -17.55 -1.59
N LYS A 235 -0.15 -16.92 -2.53
CA LYS A 235 0.45 -16.12 -3.60
C LYS A 235 0.16 -14.65 -3.39
N LEU A 236 1.20 -13.88 -3.06
CA LEU A 236 1.14 -12.42 -2.99
C LEU A 236 1.79 -11.80 -4.23
N THR A 237 1.37 -10.58 -4.55
CA THR A 237 2.17 -9.63 -5.32
C THR A 237 3.02 -8.84 -4.34
N ILE A 238 4.34 -9.03 -4.38
CA ILE A 238 5.31 -8.36 -3.50
C ILE A 238 6.13 -7.37 -4.33
N THR A 239 5.96 -6.08 -4.03
CA THR A 239 6.76 -5.01 -4.63
C THR A 239 8.02 -4.79 -3.79
N ILE A 240 9.20 -5.00 -4.36
CA ILE A 240 10.49 -4.89 -3.66
C ILE A 240 11.44 -3.88 -4.30
N THR A 241 10.90 -2.87 -5.00
CA THR A 241 11.71 -1.88 -5.72
C THR A 241 12.57 -1.03 -4.77
N LYS A 242 13.68 -0.48 -5.28
CA LYS A 242 14.52 0.47 -4.53
C LYS A 242 15.00 -0.07 -3.17
N ASN A 243 15.39 -1.34 -3.13
CA ASN A 243 15.90 -2.01 -1.94
C ASN A 243 17.42 -2.22 -1.92
N ASN A 244 18.14 -1.66 -2.90
CA ASN A 244 19.58 -1.87 -3.12
C ASN A 244 19.93 -3.36 -3.25
N LEU A 245 19.12 -4.11 -3.99
CA LEU A 245 19.20 -5.58 -4.09
C LEU A 245 20.52 -6.06 -4.70
N GLU A 246 21.22 -5.20 -5.45
CA GLU A 246 22.58 -5.47 -5.92
C GLU A 246 23.59 -5.74 -4.79
N LYS A 247 23.26 -5.34 -3.55
CA LYS A 247 24.08 -5.55 -2.37
C LYS A 247 23.80 -6.88 -1.64
N CYS A 248 22.85 -7.68 -2.11
CA CYS A 248 22.44 -8.94 -1.44
C CYS A 248 23.45 -10.10 -1.58
N GLY A 249 24.62 -9.86 -2.18
CA GLY A 249 25.72 -10.82 -2.25
C GLY A 249 25.52 -11.99 -3.21
N CYS A 250 24.52 -11.93 -4.12
CA CYS A 250 24.37 -12.91 -5.19
C CYS A 250 24.09 -12.26 -6.55
N SER A 251 24.35 -13.02 -7.62
CA SER A 251 24.06 -12.55 -8.99
C SER A 251 22.55 -12.39 -9.20
N ALA A 252 22.14 -11.49 -10.09
CA ALA A 252 20.73 -11.30 -10.46
C ALA A 252 20.06 -12.63 -10.90
N LYS A 253 20.82 -13.49 -11.58
CA LYS A 253 20.37 -14.81 -12.03
C LYS A 253 20.10 -15.77 -10.87
N GLU A 254 21.00 -15.80 -9.89
CA GLU A 254 20.82 -16.60 -8.67
C GLU A 254 19.65 -16.08 -7.86
N PHE A 255 19.56 -14.76 -7.66
CA PHE A 255 18.47 -14.15 -6.91
C PHE A 255 17.10 -14.41 -7.53
N ALA A 256 16.97 -14.27 -8.85
CA ALA A 256 15.74 -14.58 -9.57
C ALA A 256 15.28 -16.04 -9.36
N ARG A 257 16.22 -16.99 -9.32
CA ARG A 257 15.90 -18.41 -9.04
C ARG A 257 15.43 -18.60 -7.61
N LEU A 258 16.15 -18.02 -6.65
CA LEU A 258 15.78 -18.08 -5.24
C LEU A 258 14.36 -17.53 -5.00
N LEU A 259 14.01 -16.41 -5.65
CA LEU A 259 12.67 -15.84 -5.58
C LEU A 259 11.63 -16.65 -6.37
N PHE A 260 12.01 -17.31 -7.47
CA PHE A 260 11.08 -18.13 -8.24
C PHE A 260 10.53 -19.29 -7.40
N ASP A 261 11.37 -19.84 -6.51
CA ASP A 261 11.02 -20.95 -5.62
C ASP A 261 10.07 -20.56 -4.48
N THR A 262 9.82 -19.27 -4.24
CA THR A 262 8.87 -18.80 -3.22
C THR A 262 7.42 -18.75 -3.72
N SER A 263 7.19 -18.95 -5.03
CA SER A 263 5.86 -18.97 -5.66
C SER A 263 5.06 -17.65 -5.57
N HIS A 264 5.69 -16.54 -5.20
CA HIS A 264 5.07 -15.21 -5.24
C HIS A 264 5.24 -14.51 -6.59
N HIS A 265 4.45 -13.46 -6.81
CA HIS A 265 4.66 -12.53 -7.89
C HIS A 265 5.51 -11.36 -7.38
N TYR A 266 6.65 -11.07 -8.01
CA TYR A 266 7.52 -9.97 -7.61
C TYR A 266 7.46 -8.82 -8.61
N VAL A 267 7.42 -7.59 -8.08
CA VAL A 267 7.59 -6.36 -8.85
C VAL A 267 8.94 -5.74 -8.49
N PHE A 268 9.81 -5.64 -9.49
CA PHE A 268 11.18 -5.13 -9.37
C PHE A 268 11.28 -3.68 -9.87
N GLY A 269 12.33 -2.97 -9.44
CA GLY A 269 12.59 -1.60 -9.87
C GLY A 269 13.23 -1.51 -11.25
N SER A 270 13.79 -0.34 -11.55
CA SER A 270 14.40 -0.01 -12.84
C SER A 270 15.94 0.01 -12.84
N SER A 271 16.57 -0.38 -11.73
CA SER A 271 18.03 -0.53 -11.67
C SER A 271 18.50 -1.62 -12.63
N GLU A 272 19.78 -1.60 -13.02
CA GLU A 272 20.35 -2.63 -13.89
C GLU A 272 20.21 -4.03 -13.27
N TYR A 273 20.48 -4.14 -11.97
CA TYR A 273 20.30 -5.39 -11.22
C TYR A 273 18.83 -5.84 -11.21
N ASP A 274 17.90 -4.93 -10.89
CA ASP A 274 16.46 -5.22 -10.84
C ASP A 274 15.92 -5.68 -12.20
N LYS A 275 16.35 -5.04 -13.29
CA LYS A 275 16.01 -5.44 -14.66
C LYS A 275 16.53 -6.84 -14.98
N ALA A 276 17.79 -7.13 -14.67
CA ALA A 276 18.39 -8.45 -14.89
C ALA A 276 17.68 -9.56 -14.09
N VAL A 277 17.27 -9.27 -12.84
CA VAL A 277 16.45 -10.20 -12.04
C VAL A 277 15.09 -10.42 -12.71
N SER A 278 14.41 -9.34 -13.13
CA SER A 278 13.10 -9.40 -13.79
C SER A 278 13.14 -10.22 -15.08
N GLU A 279 14.16 -10.02 -15.92
CA GLU A 279 14.37 -10.77 -17.16
C GLU A 279 14.59 -12.27 -16.92
N GLU A 280 15.46 -12.64 -15.96
CA GLU A 280 15.67 -14.04 -15.60
C GLU A 280 14.39 -14.66 -15.01
N PHE A 281 13.68 -13.93 -14.16
CA PHE A 281 12.42 -14.38 -13.57
C PHE A 281 11.36 -14.65 -14.65
N HIS A 282 11.27 -13.78 -15.66
CA HIS A 282 10.42 -13.99 -16.83
C HIS A 282 10.84 -15.22 -17.64
N ARG A 283 12.16 -15.41 -17.86
CA ARG A 283 12.71 -16.59 -18.54
C ARG A 283 12.33 -17.88 -17.82
N LEU A 284 12.45 -17.91 -16.49
CA LEU A 284 12.08 -19.07 -15.65
C LEU A 284 10.59 -19.38 -15.75
N LYS A 285 9.72 -18.36 -15.66
CA LYS A 285 8.27 -18.52 -15.86
C LYS A 285 7.93 -19.13 -17.22
N LYS A 286 8.54 -18.62 -18.29
CA LYS A 286 8.33 -19.16 -19.65
C LYS A 286 8.76 -20.62 -19.75
N GLN A 287 9.91 -20.98 -19.18
CA GLN A 287 10.38 -22.37 -19.15
C GLN A 287 9.44 -23.30 -18.36
N HIS A 288 8.95 -22.84 -17.21
CA HIS A 288 8.01 -23.60 -16.39
C HIS A 288 6.68 -23.83 -17.13
N LEU A 289 6.15 -22.80 -17.81
CA LEU A 289 4.92 -22.91 -18.61
C LEU A 289 5.09 -23.92 -19.75
N VAL A 290 6.23 -23.87 -20.45
CA VAL A 290 6.55 -24.82 -21.52
C VAL A 290 6.65 -26.25 -20.97
N ALA A 291 7.30 -26.46 -19.81
CA ALA A 291 7.38 -27.77 -19.17
C ALA A 291 6.00 -28.32 -18.77
N LEU A 292 5.09 -27.47 -18.26
CA LEU A 292 3.71 -27.85 -17.97
C LEU A 292 2.94 -28.30 -19.23
N LEU A 293 3.12 -27.60 -20.34
CA LEU A 293 2.52 -27.96 -21.63
C LEU A 293 3.00 -29.33 -22.15
N PHE A 294 4.30 -29.63 -22.00
CA PHE A 294 4.88 -30.90 -22.44
C PHE A 294 4.61 -32.08 -21.50
N THR A 295 4.25 -31.82 -20.24
CA THR A 295 3.95 -32.88 -19.25
C THR A 295 2.47 -33.28 -19.21
N GLY A 296 1.63 -32.77 -20.11
CA GLY A 296 0.23 -33.16 -20.25
C GLY A 296 -0.70 -32.72 -19.09
N LYS A 297 -0.21 -31.91 -18.14
CA LYS A 297 -1.08 -31.30 -17.13
C LYS A 297 -1.94 -30.23 -17.81
N LYS A 298 -3.24 -30.49 -17.94
CA LYS A 298 -4.26 -29.59 -18.49
C LYS A 298 -4.02 -28.15 -18.05
N LEU A 299 -3.80 -27.27 -19.02
CA LEU A 299 -3.71 -25.81 -18.87
C LEU A 299 -5.10 -25.18 -18.59
N ALA A 300 -5.91 -25.80 -17.73
CA ALA A 300 -7.32 -25.46 -17.55
C ALA A 300 -7.65 -24.64 -16.30
N GLU A 301 -6.70 -24.39 -15.39
CA GLU A 301 -7.02 -23.72 -14.11
C GLU A 301 -6.35 -22.36 -13.87
N LYS A 302 -5.62 -21.81 -14.84
CA LYS A 302 -4.94 -20.52 -14.64
C LYS A 302 -5.08 -19.60 -15.84
N LYS A 303 -6.24 -18.94 -15.93
CA LYS A 303 -6.30 -17.56 -16.46
C LYS A 303 -5.56 -16.66 -15.47
N GLU A 304 -4.24 -16.78 -15.39
CA GLU A 304 -3.42 -15.83 -14.63
C GLU A 304 -3.46 -14.49 -15.37
N SER A 305 -3.85 -13.45 -14.62
CA SER A 305 -3.97 -12.07 -15.05
C SER A 305 -2.63 -11.53 -15.53
N PHE A 306 -2.45 -11.54 -16.85
CA PHE A 306 -1.37 -10.84 -17.54
C PHE A 306 -1.63 -9.33 -17.49
N PHE A 307 -1.12 -8.65 -16.47
CA PHE A 307 -0.98 -7.20 -16.51
C PHE A 307 0.36 -6.84 -17.15
N TYR A 308 0.28 -6.56 -18.46
CA TYR A 308 1.26 -5.80 -19.24
C TYR A 308 1.25 -4.34 -18.81
N TYR A 309 2.41 -3.66 -18.84
CA TYR A 309 2.69 -2.26 -19.25
C TYR A 309 4.17 -1.98 -18.88
N GLU A 310 5.12 -1.49 -19.69
CA GLU A 310 5.22 -1.09 -21.10
C GLU A 310 6.56 -1.58 -21.67
N GLY A 311 6.58 -1.91 -22.97
CA GLY A 311 7.80 -2.28 -23.71
C GLY A 311 7.75 -3.67 -24.33
N GLY A 312 6.91 -3.86 -25.36
CA GLY A 312 7.00 -5.01 -26.28
C GLY A 312 5.98 -6.12 -26.07
N ARG A 313 4.74 -5.92 -26.54
CA ARG A 313 3.83 -7.04 -26.85
C ARG A 313 4.29 -7.72 -28.14
N ARG A 314 4.96 -8.88 -28.00
CA ARG A 314 5.21 -9.98 -28.97
C ARG A 314 6.10 -10.94 -28.17
N ASP A 315 5.74 -12.12 -27.72
CA ASP A 315 5.43 -13.28 -28.55
C ASP A 315 5.33 -14.52 -27.65
N VAL A 316 4.18 -14.74 -27.02
CA VAL A 316 3.86 -16.06 -26.44
C VAL A 316 3.07 -16.88 -27.47
N MET A 317 2.14 -16.24 -28.19
CA MET A 317 1.32 -16.92 -29.20
C MET A 317 2.08 -17.26 -30.50
N SER A 318 3.08 -16.47 -30.93
CA SER A 318 3.88 -16.83 -32.10
C SER A 318 4.79 -18.04 -31.83
N LEU A 319 5.28 -18.20 -30.59
CA LEU A 319 6.10 -19.33 -30.18
C LEU A 319 5.30 -20.65 -30.14
N ILE A 320 4.00 -20.55 -29.83
CA ILE A 320 3.07 -21.67 -29.87
C ILE A 320 2.80 -22.09 -31.32
N SER A 321 2.59 -21.12 -32.22
CA SER A 321 2.34 -21.39 -33.64
C SER A 321 3.58 -21.95 -34.38
N ALA A 322 4.79 -21.56 -33.98
CA ALA A 322 6.03 -22.00 -34.62
C ALA A 322 6.49 -23.43 -34.23
N LYS A 323 5.92 -24.04 -33.18
CA LYS A 323 6.34 -25.37 -32.67
C LYS A 323 5.27 -26.46 -32.75
N MET A 324 4.09 -26.15 -33.29
CA MET A 324 3.02 -27.13 -33.52
C MET A 324 2.55 -27.11 -34.98
N PRO A 325 3.34 -27.63 -35.94
CA PRO A 325 2.74 -28.11 -37.18
C PRO A 325 2.03 -29.44 -36.85
N SER A 326 0.71 -29.46 -37.07
CA SER A 326 -0.17 -30.65 -37.01
C SER A 326 -0.71 -31.04 -35.64
N ILE A 327 -1.77 -30.38 -35.19
CA ILE A 327 -2.88 -31.06 -34.54
C ILE A 327 -4.06 -30.98 -35.51
N GLU A 328 -4.26 -32.03 -36.30
CA GLU A 328 -5.53 -32.24 -36.98
C GLU A 328 -6.58 -32.52 -35.92
N ILE A 329 -7.62 -31.69 -35.92
CA ILE A 329 -8.85 -31.95 -35.17
C ILE A 329 -9.61 -33.02 -35.94
N MET A 330 -9.77 -34.20 -35.35
CA MET A 330 -10.85 -35.14 -35.64
C MET A 330 -11.45 -35.61 -34.32
#